data_AF-A0A3M1VD59-F1
#
_entry.id   AF-A0A3M1VD59-F1
#
_cell.length_a   1.000
_cell.length_b   1.000
_cell.length_c   1.000
_cell.angle_alpha   90.00
_cell.angle_beta   90.00
_cell.angle_gamma   90.00
#
_symmetry.space_group_name_H-M   'P 1'
#
loop_
_entity.id
_entity.type
_entity.pdbx_description
1 polymer ?
#
loop_
_entity_poly.entity_id
_entity_poly.type
_entity_poly.pdbx_seq_one_letter_code
_entity_poly.pdbx_strand_id
1 'polypeptide(L)'
;MNNSVETFSYDDTIVRRFVLATMLWGAVAMLVGVLIAFQLAYYPLNLPVPWLTFSRLRPLHTNAAIFAFAGNAIFAGIYYSTQRLCKARMWNDFLSSLHFWGWQLIIVLAAVTLPLGITVSKEYAELEWPIDILITIVWVIFAVNFFGTLLVRREKHIYVSIWFYIATIVT
;
A
#
# COMPACT_ATOMS: atom_id res chain seq x y z
N MET A 1 -3.66 -2.79 46.26
CA MET A 1 -3.29 -2.84 44.82
C MET A 1 -4.53 -2.48 44.04
N ASN A 2 -4.48 -1.39 43.27
CA ASN A 2 -5.62 -0.93 42.47
C ASN A 2 -5.76 -1.90 41.29
N ASN A 3 -6.59 -2.93 41.41
CA ASN A 3 -6.84 -3.93 40.36
C ASN A 3 -7.83 -3.37 39.32
N SER A 4 -7.59 -2.16 38.82
CA SER A 4 -8.32 -1.65 37.66
C SER A 4 -7.84 -2.42 36.44
N VAL A 5 -8.69 -3.29 35.90
CA VAL A 5 -8.44 -3.97 34.63
C VAL A 5 -8.32 -2.90 33.55
N GLU A 6 -7.14 -2.78 32.93
CA GLU A 6 -6.96 -1.88 31.80
C GLU A 6 -7.80 -2.37 30.62
N THR A 7 -8.70 -1.51 30.15
CA THR A 7 -9.44 -1.74 28.91
C THR A 7 -8.73 -1.01 27.78
N PHE A 8 -8.51 -1.69 26.66
CA PHE A 8 -7.91 -1.09 25.47
C PHE A 8 -8.72 -1.46 24.23
N SER A 9 -8.79 -0.53 23.28
CA SER A 9 -9.44 -0.73 21.98
C SER A 9 -8.41 -0.61 20.87
N TYR A 10 -8.46 -1.54 19.91
CA TYR A 10 -7.65 -1.45 18.70
C TYR A 10 -8.15 -0.37 17.74
N ASP A 11 -7.27 0.15 16.88
CA ASP A 11 -7.67 0.97 15.75
C ASP A 11 -8.02 0.08 14.56
N ASP A 12 -9.31 -0.23 14.43
CA ASP A 12 -9.84 -0.96 13.27
C ASP A 12 -10.31 -0.03 12.16
N THR A 13 -10.33 1.28 12.40
CA THR A 13 -10.75 2.26 11.39
C THR A 13 -9.74 2.30 10.26
N ILE A 14 -8.44 2.34 10.60
CA ILE A 14 -7.37 2.31 9.60
C ILE A 14 -7.38 1.01 8.79
N VAL A 15 -7.61 -0.13 9.46
CA VAL A 15 -7.69 -1.44 8.80
C VAL A 15 -8.83 -1.47 7.79
N ARG A 16 -10.03 -1.01 8.17
CA ARG A 16 -11.17 -0.95 7.26
C ARG A 16 -10.90 -0.07 6.04
N ARG A 17 -10.23 1.08 6.23
CA ARG A 17 -9.84 1.97 5.12
C ARG A 17 -8.92 1.25 4.12
N PHE A 18 -7.88 0.56 4.60
CA PHE A 18 -6.98 -0.21 3.74
C PHE A 18 -7.68 -1.40 3.07
N VAL A 19 -8.59 -2.11 3.75
CA VAL A 19 -9.37 -3.20 3.15
C VAL A 19 -10.29 -2.68 2.04
N LEU A 20 -10.98 -1.56 2.26
CA LEU A 20 -11.83 -0.93 1.24
C LEU A 20 -10.99 -0.49 0.03
N ALA A 21 -9.84 0.16 0.27
CA ALA A 21 -8.91 0.54 -0.78
C ALA A 21 -8.36 -0.68 -1.54
N THR A 22 -8.09 -1.79 -0.84
CA THR A 22 -7.65 -3.05 -1.46
C THR A 22 -8.69 -3.56 -2.44
N MET A 23 -9.96 -3.61 -2.06
CA MET A 23 -11.03 -4.07 -2.95
C MET A 23 -11.20 -3.14 -4.16
N LEU A 24 -11.16 -1.82 -3.94
CA LEU A 24 -11.26 -0.83 -5.00
C LEU A 24 -10.11 -0.97 -6.01
N TRP A 25 -8.87 -0.93 -5.54
CA TRP A 25 -7.69 -1.00 -6.41
C TRP A 25 -7.50 -2.38 -7.02
N GLY A 26 -7.94 -3.44 -6.34
CA GLY A 26 -8.00 -4.79 -6.91
C GLY A 26 -8.92 -4.85 -8.13
N ALA A 27 -10.12 -4.28 -8.03
CA ALA A 27 -11.03 -4.17 -9.16
C ALA A 27 -10.40 -3.37 -10.32
N VAL A 28 -9.83 -2.19 -10.03
CA VAL A 28 -9.16 -1.35 -11.04
C VAL A 28 -8.01 -2.10 -11.72
N ALA A 29 -7.11 -2.71 -10.94
CA ALA A 29 -5.95 -3.43 -11.46
C ALA A 29 -6.36 -4.58 -12.38
N MET A 30 -7.35 -5.38 -11.97
CA MET A 30 -7.85 -6.50 -12.79
C MET A 30 -8.54 -6.02 -14.06
N LEU A 31 -9.33 -4.94 -14.00
CA LEU A 31 -9.97 -4.36 -15.18
C LEU A 31 -8.94 -3.84 -16.20
N VAL A 32 -7.91 -3.12 -15.75
CA VAL A 32 -6.81 -2.68 -16.63
C VAL A 32 -6.04 -3.89 -17.17
N GLY A 33 -5.83 -4.93 -16.35
CA GLY A 33 -5.19 -6.18 -16.76
C GLY A 33 -5.94 -6.89 -17.89
N VAL A 34 -7.26 -7.00 -17.76
CA VAL A 34 -8.13 -7.55 -18.81
C VAL A 34 -8.10 -6.69 -20.07
N LEU A 35 -8.13 -5.35 -19.93
CA LEU A 35 -8.03 -4.44 -21.06
C LEU A 35 -6.73 -4.64 -21.85
N ILE A 36 -5.57 -4.63 -21.18
CA ILE A 36 -4.28 -4.79 -21.86
C ILE A 36 -4.11 -6.20 -22.45
N ALA A 37 -4.72 -7.23 -21.85
CA ALA A 37 -4.75 -8.57 -22.41
C ALA A 37 -5.53 -8.59 -23.74
N PHE A 38 -6.67 -7.92 -23.82
CA PHE A 38 -7.40 -7.77 -25.07
C PHE A 38 -6.64 -6.93 -26.11
N GLN A 39 -5.89 -5.92 -25.70
CA GLN A 39 -5.03 -5.15 -26.61
C GLN A 39 -3.92 -5.97 -27.25
N LEU A 40 -3.42 -7.00 -26.56
CA LEU A 40 -2.49 -7.97 -27.14
C LEU A 40 -3.20 -8.95 -28.07
N ALA A 41 -4.40 -9.42 -27.70
CA ALA A 41 -5.16 -10.38 -28.50
C ALA A 41 -5.74 -9.77 -29.79
N TYR A 42 -6.14 -8.50 -29.76
CA TYR A 42 -6.75 -7.80 -30.88
C TYR A 42 -6.17 -6.38 -30.99
N TYR A 43 -5.18 -6.22 -31.89
CA TYR A 43 -4.40 -4.99 -32.04
C TYR A 43 -5.23 -3.70 -32.20
N PRO A 44 -6.42 -3.68 -32.87
CA PRO A 44 -7.20 -2.46 -33.04
C PRO A 44 -7.76 -1.87 -31.74
N LEU A 45 -7.71 -2.60 -30.62
CA LEU A 45 -8.04 -2.07 -29.29
C LEU A 45 -6.96 -1.15 -28.72
N ASN A 46 -5.77 -1.09 -29.36
CA ASN A 46 -4.84 0.02 -29.15
C ASN A 46 -5.39 1.23 -29.90
N LEU A 47 -6.35 1.91 -29.28
CA LEU A 47 -6.96 3.13 -29.81
C LEU A 47 -5.88 4.15 -30.21
N PRO A 48 -6.14 5.04 -31.18
CA PRO A 48 -5.21 6.10 -31.60
C PRO A 48 -5.12 7.24 -30.56
N VAL A 49 -5.06 6.87 -29.28
CA VAL A 49 -5.06 7.75 -28.11
C VAL A 49 -3.86 7.34 -27.25
N PRO A 50 -2.83 8.18 -27.10
CA PRO A 50 -1.54 7.77 -26.52
C PRO A 50 -1.65 7.11 -25.13
N TRP A 51 -2.50 7.64 -24.25
CA TRP A 51 -2.68 7.16 -22.88
C TRP A 51 -3.50 5.86 -22.75
N LEU A 52 -4.13 5.40 -23.82
CA LEU A 52 -4.86 4.13 -23.86
C LEU A 52 -4.09 3.03 -24.61
N THR A 53 -2.84 3.25 -24.98
CA THR A 53 -2.03 2.24 -25.67
C THR A 53 -1.45 1.23 -24.68
N PHE A 54 -1.24 -0.01 -25.13
CA PHE A 54 -0.69 -1.10 -24.33
C PHE A 54 0.63 -0.71 -23.63
N SER A 55 1.51 0.01 -24.33
CA SER A 55 2.82 0.41 -23.80
C SER A 55 2.74 1.30 -22.56
N ARG A 56 1.69 2.12 -22.43
CA ARG A 56 1.48 3.00 -21.27
C ARG A 56 0.56 2.39 -20.21
N LEU A 57 -0.40 1.58 -20.62
CA LEU A 57 -1.31 0.89 -19.69
C LEU A 57 -0.66 -0.32 -18.99
N ARG A 58 0.35 -0.95 -19.60
CA ARG A 58 1.11 -2.04 -18.97
C ARG A 58 1.77 -1.62 -17.64
N PRO A 59 2.60 -0.57 -17.59
CA PRO A 59 3.20 -0.15 -16.33
C PRO A 59 2.15 0.37 -15.34
N LEU A 60 1.03 0.94 -15.82
CA LEU A 60 -0.09 1.27 -14.95
C LEU A 60 -0.69 0.03 -14.28
N HIS A 61 -0.94 -1.04 -15.06
CA HIS A 61 -1.47 -2.29 -14.53
C HIS A 61 -0.53 -2.92 -13.50
N THR A 62 0.78 -2.99 -13.77
CA THR A 62 1.75 -3.59 -12.83
C THR A 62 1.78 -2.82 -11.51
N ASN A 63 1.85 -1.48 -11.57
CA ASN A 63 1.83 -0.63 -10.38
C ASN A 63 0.50 -0.73 -9.61
N ALA A 64 -0.63 -0.75 -10.32
CA ALA A 64 -1.94 -0.91 -9.70
C ALA A 64 -2.10 -2.30 -9.04
N ALA A 65 -1.62 -3.37 -9.67
CA ALA A 65 -1.72 -4.72 -9.12
C ALA A 65 -0.82 -4.92 -7.89
N ILE A 66 0.40 -4.38 -7.92
CA ILE A 66 1.38 -4.60 -6.86
C ILE A 66 1.24 -3.55 -5.76
N PHE A 67 1.43 -2.27 -6.07
CA PHE A 67 1.50 -1.24 -5.03
C PHE A 67 0.13 -0.76 -4.57
N ALA A 68 -0.85 -0.70 -5.48
CA ALA A 68 -2.21 -0.33 -5.10
C ALA A 68 -2.98 -1.52 -4.49
N PHE A 69 -3.14 -2.62 -5.21
CA PHE A 69 -3.89 -3.77 -4.68
C PHE A 69 -3.13 -4.52 -3.59
N ALA A 70 -2.00 -5.18 -3.93
CA ALA A 70 -1.28 -6.01 -2.96
C ALA A 70 -0.68 -5.17 -1.82
N GLY A 71 -0.20 -3.95 -2.10
CA GLY A 71 0.30 -3.02 -1.08
C GLY A 71 -0.74 -2.66 -0.05
N ASN A 72 -1.94 -2.22 -0.47
CA ASN A 72 -3.04 -1.95 0.49
C ASN A 72 -3.44 -3.22 1.28
N ALA A 73 -3.41 -4.41 0.64
CA ALA A 73 -3.72 -5.67 1.32
C ALA A 73 -2.70 -6.00 2.41
N ILE A 74 -1.41 -5.82 2.12
CA ILE A 74 -0.31 -6.01 3.08
C ILE A 74 -0.45 -5.01 4.23
N PHE A 75 -0.70 -3.74 3.95
CA PHE A 75 -0.89 -2.73 5.01
C PHE A 75 -2.09 -3.04 5.90
N ALA A 76 -3.24 -3.44 5.33
CA ALA A 76 -4.38 -3.92 6.12
C ALA A 76 -3.98 -5.08 7.04
N GLY A 77 -3.26 -6.06 6.50
CA GLY A 77 -2.75 -7.21 7.23
C GLY A 77 -1.82 -6.81 8.38
N ILE A 78 -0.87 -5.91 8.14
CA ILE A 78 0.08 -5.42 9.15
C ILE A 78 -0.64 -4.61 10.23
N TYR A 79 -1.44 -3.61 9.87
CA TYR A 79 -2.18 -2.79 10.84
C TYR A 79 -3.13 -3.61 11.71
N TYR A 80 -3.76 -4.63 11.12
CA TYR A 80 -4.62 -5.52 11.88
C TYR A 80 -3.79 -6.41 12.82
N SER A 81 -2.90 -7.23 12.25
CA SER A 81 -2.21 -8.28 12.98
C SER A 81 -1.23 -7.76 14.03
N THR A 82 -0.45 -6.70 13.75
CA THR A 82 0.53 -6.14 14.69
C THR A 82 -0.13 -5.74 16.00
N GLN A 83 -1.29 -5.08 15.94
CA GLN A 83 -2.01 -4.67 17.14
C GLN A 83 -2.40 -5.86 18.04
N ARG A 84 -2.88 -6.95 17.43
CA ARG A 84 -3.31 -8.16 18.15
C ARG A 84 -2.12 -8.94 18.70
N LEU A 85 -1.08 -9.12 17.88
CA LEU A 85 0.09 -9.92 18.23
C LEU A 85 0.96 -9.22 19.29
N CYS A 86 1.04 -7.89 19.27
CA CYS A 86 1.72 -7.11 20.30
C CYS A 86 0.84 -6.83 21.53
N LYS A 87 -0.46 -7.15 21.45
CA LYS A 87 -1.49 -6.75 22.42
C LYS A 87 -1.42 -5.26 22.76
N ALA A 88 -1.23 -4.43 21.74
CA ALA A 88 -1.09 -2.98 21.86
C ALA A 88 -1.83 -2.28 20.72
N ARG A 89 -2.42 -1.12 20.98
CA ARG A 89 -2.93 -0.24 19.93
C ARG A 89 -1.76 0.30 19.10
N MET A 90 -2.00 0.67 17.85
CA MET A 90 -1.03 1.44 17.05
C MET A 90 -0.49 2.64 17.84
N TRP A 91 0.80 2.91 17.68
CA TRP A 91 1.49 3.93 18.45
C TRP A 91 0.96 5.34 18.22
N ASN A 92 0.60 5.67 16.98
CA ASN A 92 0.05 6.99 16.64
C ASN A 92 -1.00 6.91 15.51
N ASP A 93 -2.25 7.22 15.84
CA ASP A 93 -3.40 7.21 14.91
C ASP A 93 -3.26 8.26 13.80
N PHE A 94 -2.60 9.40 14.06
CA PHE A 94 -2.32 10.42 13.04
C PHE A 94 -1.32 9.89 12.00
N LEU A 95 -0.25 9.22 12.43
CA LEU A 95 0.72 8.60 11.50
C LEU A 95 0.07 7.49 10.68
N SER A 96 -0.83 6.71 11.29
CA SER A 96 -1.65 5.72 10.57
C SER A 96 -2.46 6.37 9.45
N SER A 97 -3.17 7.46 9.76
CA SER A 97 -3.99 8.18 8.78
C SER A 97 -3.14 8.88 7.70
N LEU A 98 -2.00 9.46 8.08
CA LEU A 98 -1.08 10.12 7.15
C LEU A 98 -0.47 9.11 6.18
N HIS A 99 -0.09 7.93 6.66
CA HIS A 99 0.34 6.83 5.81
C HIS A 99 -0.75 6.43 4.81
N PHE A 100 -1.99 6.20 5.26
CA PHE A 100 -3.08 5.83 4.36
C PHE A 100 -3.30 6.85 3.23
N TRP A 101 -3.47 8.12 3.57
CA TRP A 101 -3.72 9.16 2.57
C TRP A 101 -2.50 9.43 1.70
N GLY A 102 -1.29 9.36 2.26
CA GLY A 102 -0.06 9.46 1.49
C GLY A 102 0.06 8.33 0.47
N TRP A 103 -0.27 7.11 0.85
CA TRP A 103 -0.27 5.96 -0.06
C TRP A 103 -1.33 6.09 -1.15
N GLN A 104 -2.55 6.52 -0.80
CA GLN A 104 -3.59 6.76 -1.82
C GLN A 104 -3.18 7.86 -2.80
N LEU A 105 -2.52 8.92 -2.33
CA LEU A 105 -2.00 9.99 -3.18
C LEU A 105 -0.95 9.45 -4.17
N ILE A 106 0.00 8.62 -3.71
CA ILE A 106 0.99 7.98 -4.58
C ILE A 106 0.31 7.16 -5.69
N ILE A 107 -0.70 6.36 -5.33
CA ILE A 107 -1.44 5.55 -6.31
C ILE A 107 -2.15 6.43 -7.34
N VAL A 108 -2.78 7.52 -6.91
CA VAL A 108 -3.44 8.47 -7.81
C VAL A 108 -2.43 9.15 -8.73
N LEU A 109 -1.27 9.54 -8.20
CA LEU A 109 -0.18 10.11 -9.02
C LEU A 109 0.29 9.11 -10.07
N ALA A 110 0.51 7.84 -9.71
CA ALA A 110 0.85 6.77 -10.66
C ALA A 110 -0.23 6.59 -11.74
N ALA A 111 -1.50 6.65 -11.36
CA ALA A 111 -2.63 6.55 -12.28
C ALA A 111 -2.69 7.71 -13.30
N VAL A 112 -2.12 8.85 -12.97
CA VAL A 112 -2.05 10.02 -13.86
C VAL A 112 -0.76 10.02 -14.68
N THR A 113 0.40 9.82 -14.06
CA THR A 113 1.71 10.00 -14.73
C THR A 113 2.03 8.90 -15.72
N LEU A 114 1.70 7.63 -15.41
CA LEU A 114 2.04 6.50 -16.28
C LEU A 114 1.30 6.56 -17.63
N PRO A 115 -0.02 6.83 -17.69
CA PRO A 115 -0.71 7.03 -18.97
C PRO A 115 -0.22 8.26 -19.75
N LEU A 116 0.28 9.29 -19.06
CA LEU A 116 0.91 10.44 -19.71
C LEU A 116 2.29 10.11 -20.31
N GLY A 117 2.85 8.93 -19.99
CA GLY A 117 4.14 8.47 -20.50
C GLY A 117 5.33 9.01 -19.70
N ILE A 118 5.07 9.52 -18.48
CA ILE A 118 6.09 10.04 -17.59
C ILE A 118 6.62 8.85 -16.78
N THR A 119 7.74 8.27 -17.21
CA THR A 119 8.31 7.06 -16.61
C THR A 119 9.81 6.91 -16.82
N VAL A 120 10.48 6.31 -15.84
CA VAL A 120 11.92 5.97 -15.85
C VAL A 120 12.20 4.63 -16.58
N SER A 121 11.17 3.91 -17.05
CA SER A 121 11.24 2.64 -17.80
C SER A 121 11.89 1.45 -17.06
N LYS A 122 12.13 1.57 -15.75
CA LYS A 122 12.57 0.47 -14.89
C LYS A 122 11.35 -0.28 -14.35
N GLU A 123 11.25 -1.59 -14.59
CA GLU A 123 10.11 -2.38 -14.12
C GLU A 123 9.99 -2.33 -12.59
N TYR A 124 8.77 -2.10 -12.10
CA TYR A 124 8.44 -1.90 -10.68
C TYR A 124 9.05 -0.65 -10.02
N ALA A 125 9.73 0.19 -10.80
CA ALA A 125 10.28 1.49 -10.42
C ALA A 125 10.00 2.50 -11.55
N GLU A 126 8.79 2.45 -12.12
CA GLU A 126 8.42 3.22 -13.29
C GLU A 126 8.15 4.70 -12.97
N LEU A 127 7.85 5.03 -11.73
CA LEU A 127 7.47 6.37 -11.28
C LEU A 127 8.68 7.31 -11.28
N GLU A 128 8.43 8.60 -11.48
CA GLU A 128 9.49 9.61 -11.47
C GLU A 128 9.93 9.97 -10.05
N TRP A 129 11.14 10.52 -9.97
CA TRP A 129 11.82 10.88 -8.72
C TRP A 129 10.98 11.69 -7.70
N PRO A 130 10.04 12.60 -8.06
CA PRO A 130 9.24 13.30 -7.06
C PRO A 130 8.31 12.33 -6.33
N ILE A 131 7.80 11.33 -7.04
CA ILE A 131 6.93 10.29 -6.47
C ILE A 131 7.77 9.31 -5.65
N ASP A 132 8.99 9.00 -6.07
CA ASP A 132 9.91 8.14 -5.30
C ASP A 132 10.27 8.76 -3.93
N ILE A 133 10.51 10.08 -3.89
CA ILE A 133 10.72 10.81 -2.63
C ILE A 133 9.47 10.72 -1.75
N LEU A 134 8.29 10.92 -2.34
CA LEU A 134 7.03 10.83 -1.60
C LEU A 134 6.80 9.41 -1.06
N ILE A 135 7.06 8.37 -1.85
CA ILE A 135 7.02 6.96 -1.43
C ILE A 135 7.93 6.76 -0.23
N THR A 136 9.18 7.22 -0.31
CA THR A 136 10.16 7.08 0.77
C THR A 136 9.67 7.73 2.05
N ILE A 137 9.15 8.97 1.98
CA ILE A 137 8.61 9.69 3.14
C ILE A 137 7.43 8.93 3.77
N VAL A 138 6.47 8.49 2.94
CA VAL A 138 5.28 7.77 3.39
C VAL A 138 5.66 6.42 4.01
N TRP A 139 6.64 5.73 3.44
CA TRP A 139 7.16 4.46 3.96
C TRP A 139 7.87 4.65 5.31
N VAL A 140 8.64 5.73 5.48
CA VAL A 140 9.28 6.08 6.76
C VAL A 140 8.21 6.39 7.83
N ILE A 141 7.16 7.13 7.48
CA ILE A 141 6.03 7.40 8.40
C ILE A 141 5.39 6.09 8.87
N PHE A 142 5.15 5.16 7.93
CA PHE A 142 4.64 3.83 8.23
C PHE A 142 5.59 3.05 9.15
N ALA A 143 6.88 3.00 8.82
CA ALA A 143 7.91 2.31 9.58
C ALA A 143 8.00 2.83 11.02
N VAL A 144 8.07 4.16 11.20
CA VAL A 144 8.11 4.80 12.53
C VAL A 144 6.90 4.40 13.37
N ASN A 145 5.70 4.38 12.79
CA ASN A 145 4.50 3.98 13.52
C ASN A 145 4.47 2.48 13.86
N PHE A 146 4.91 1.63 12.94
CA PHE A 146 5.03 0.19 13.15
C PHE A 146 6.05 -0.14 14.25
N PHE A 147 7.28 0.38 14.15
CA PHE A 147 8.31 0.16 15.16
C PHE A 147 7.96 0.81 16.49
N GLY A 148 7.33 2.00 16.49
CA GLY A 148 6.76 2.60 17.70
C GLY A 148 5.79 1.66 18.41
N THR A 149 4.96 0.92 17.65
CA THR A 149 4.02 -0.06 18.20
C THR A 149 4.74 -1.25 18.83
N LEU A 150 5.86 -1.69 18.24
CA LEU A 150 6.71 -2.74 18.80
C LEU A 150 7.41 -2.34 20.11
N LEU A 151 7.71 -1.05 20.28
CA LEU A 151 8.30 -0.51 21.52
C LEU A 151 7.31 -0.52 22.69
N VAL A 152 6.03 -0.25 22.42
CA VAL A 152 4.96 -0.23 23.44
C VAL A 152 4.21 -1.56 23.57
N ARG A 153 4.73 -2.65 23.00
CA ARG A 153 4.10 -3.97 23.05
C ARG A 153 3.99 -4.49 24.48
N ARG A 154 2.94 -5.26 24.75
CA ARG A 154 2.75 -5.94 26.04
C ARG A 154 3.36 -7.33 26.08
N GLU A 155 3.51 -7.97 24.91
CA GLU A 155 4.10 -9.30 24.79
C GLU A 155 5.62 -9.26 24.78
N LYS A 156 6.26 -10.10 25.61
CA LYS A 156 7.73 -10.16 25.70
C LYS A 156 8.34 -10.69 24.40
N HIS A 157 7.75 -11.76 23.88
CA HIS A 157 8.17 -12.42 22.64
C HIS A 157 7.51 -11.76 21.44
N ILE A 158 8.28 -11.67 20.35
CA ILE A 158 7.78 -11.16 19.08
C ILE A 158 7.37 -12.37 18.24
N TYR A 159 6.10 -12.39 17.82
CA TYR A 159 5.57 -13.45 16.98
C TYR A 159 6.25 -13.47 15.60
N VAL A 160 6.45 -14.64 15.02
CA VAL A 160 7.26 -14.83 13.80
C VAL A 160 6.78 -14.00 12.62
N SER A 161 5.46 -13.81 12.43
CA SER A 161 4.96 -12.96 11.34
C SER A 161 5.42 -11.50 11.44
N ILE A 162 5.66 -11.00 12.65
CA ILE A 162 6.21 -9.65 12.86
C ILE A 162 7.66 -9.58 12.37
N TRP A 163 8.44 -10.67 12.45
CA TRP A 163 9.80 -10.70 11.89
C TRP A 163 9.78 -10.53 10.38
N PHE A 164 8.83 -11.18 9.71
CA PHE A 164 8.61 -10.99 8.27
C PHE A 164 8.20 -9.55 7.96
N TYR A 165 7.34 -8.92 8.76
CA TYR A 165 7.01 -7.50 8.57
C TYR A 165 8.19 -6.58 8.79
N ILE A 166 9.00 -6.81 9.82
CA ILE A 166 10.25 -6.05 10.06
C ILE A 166 11.16 -6.18 8.84
N ALA A 167 11.36 -7.39 8.32
CA ALA A 167 12.16 -7.61 7.12
C ALA A 167 11.58 -6.83 5.94
N THR A 168 10.30 -7.02 5.60
CA THR A 168 9.62 -6.31 4.50
C THR A 168 9.68 -4.78 4.60
N ILE A 169 9.71 -4.21 5.80
CA ILE A 169 9.76 -2.75 5.98
C ILE A 169 11.18 -2.22 5.78
N VAL A 170 12.20 -3.00 6.14
CA VAL A 170 13.61 -2.57 6.16
C VAL A 170 14.36 -2.92 4.89
N THR A 171 14.02 -4.04 4.24
CA THR A 171 14.68 -4.53 3.01
C THR A 171 13.88 -4.13 1.78
#